data_AF-A0A1S1SYX2-F1
#
_entry.id   AF-A0A1S1SYX2-F1
#
_cell.length_a   1.000
_cell.length_b   1.000
_cell.length_c   1.000
_cell.angle_alpha   90.00
_cell.angle_beta   90.00
_cell.angle_gamma   90.00
#
_symmetry.space_group_name_H-M   'P 1'
#
loop_
_entity.id
_entity.type
_entity.pdbx_description
1 polymer ?
#
loop_
_entity_poly.entity_id
_entity_poly.type
_entity_poly.pdbx_seq_one_letter_code
_entity_poly.pdbx_strand_id
1 'polypeptide(L)'
;MSLVRAGRARLAMALPQCRKQLLSAKSRDLDDLFEGYALAAEALDRLQTEEPQQPDLTSEYRNICASIQDEVLRLLGQLDGAANGA
;
A
#
# COMPACT_ATOMS: atom_id res chain seq x y z
N MET A 1 1.04 -4.21 -16.55
CA MET A 1 0.63 -4.92 -15.31
C MET A 1 -0.44 -4.09 -14.63
N SER A 2 -1.44 -4.68 -13.96
CA SER A 2 -2.46 -3.92 -13.22
C SER A 2 -1.83 -3.26 -11.98
N LEU A 3 -2.07 -1.96 -11.77
CA LEU A 3 -1.58 -1.21 -10.61
C LEU A 3 -2.06 -1.83 -9.29
N VAL A 4 -3.32 -2.26 -9.24
CA VAL A 4 -3.89 -3.01 -8.10
C VAL A 4 -3.00 -4.21 -7.75
N ARG A 5 -2.64 -5.03 -8.74
CA ARG A 5 -1.84 -6.24 -8.51
C ARG A 5 -0.43 -5.92 -8.03
N ALA A 6 0.19 -4.89 -8.60
CA ALA A 6 1.53 -4.45 -8.19
C ALA A 6 1.52 -3.88 -6.77
N GLY A 7 0.55 -3.02 -6.46
CA GLY A 7 0.35 -2.44 -5.14
C GLY A 7 0.08 -3.48 -4.07
N ARG A 8 -0.84 -4.41 -4.34
CA ARG A 8 -1.15 -5.54 -3.47
C ARG A 8 0.08 -6.39 -3.16
N ALA A 9 0.89 -6.71 -4.18
CA ALA A 9 2.12 -7.47 -4.00
C ALA A 9 3.16 -6.71 -3.17
N ARG A 10 3.36 -5.41 -3.44
CA ARG A 10 4.29 -4.57 -2.68
C ARG A 10 3.83 -4.39 -1.23
N LEU A 11 2.54 -4.16 -0.98
CA LEU A 11 1.98 -4.11 0.38
C LEU A 11 2.09 -5.45 1.11
N ALA A 12 1.88 -6.57 0.42
CA ALA A 12 2.08 -7.90 1.00
C ALA A 12 3.55 -8.20 1.38
N MET A 13 4.51 -7.47 0.80
CA MET A 13 5.91 -7.50 1.22
C MET A 13 6.20 -6.52 2.36
N ALA A 14 5.60 -5.33 2.34
CA ALA A 14 5.77 -4.31 3.38
C ALA A 14 5.06 -4.66 4.70
N LEU A 15 3.93 -5.38 4.63
CA LEU A 15 3.08 -5.75 5.76
C LEU A 15 2.93 -7.28 5.85
N PRO A 16 3.99 -8.02 6.21
CA PRO A 16 3.99 -9.48 6.23
C PRO A 16 2.93 -10.06 7.18
N GLN A 17 2.60 -9.36 8.27
CA GLN A 17 1.60 -9.78 9.25
C GLN A 17 0.18 -9.93 8.67
N CYS A 18 -0.17 -9.08 7.71
CA CYS A 18 -1.50 -9.06 7.08
C CYS A 18 -1.48 -9.65 5.66
N ARG A 19 -0.36 -10.25 5.24
CA ARG A 19 -0.15 -10.76 3.87
C ARG A 19 -1.28 -11.67 3.38
N LYS A 20 -1.77 -12.58 4.22
CA LYS A 20 -2.87 -13.49 3.82
C LYS A 20 -4.15 -12.72 3.53
N GLN A 21 -4.51 -11.78 4.40
CA GLN A 21 -5.69 -10.94 4.24
C GLN A 21 -5.55 -10.04 3.02
N LEU A 22 -4.38 -9.43 2.84
CA LEU A 22 -4.07 -8.64 1.65
C LEU A 22 -4.26 -9.46 0.39
N LEU A 23 -3.86 -10.73 0.34
CA LEU A 23 -3.97 -11.63 -0.83
C LEU A 23 -5.35 -12.23 -1.05
N SER A 24 -6.22 -12.27 -0.03
CA SER A 24 -7.58 -12.80 -0.13
C SER A 24 -8.68 -11.73 -0.20
N ALA A 25 -8.39 -10.51 0.27
CA ALA A 25 -9.36 -9.42 0.33
C ALA A 25 -9.94 -9.09 -1.05
N LYS A 26 -11.25 -8.85 -1.07
CA LYS A 26 -12.01 -8.36 -2.21
C LYS A 26 -12.80 -7.15 -1.74
N SER A 27 -12.17 -5.98 -1.78
CA SER A 27 -12.78 -4.71 -1.43
C SER A 27 -12.31 -3.66 -2.43
N ARG A 28 -13.26 -2.90 -2.99
CA ARG A 28 -12.93 -1.82 -3.92
C ARG A 28 -12.11 -0.72 -3.26
N ASP A 29 -12.40 -0.43 -1.99
CA ASP A 29 -11.65 0.56 -1.20
C ASP A 29 -10.18 0.13 -1.03
N LEU A 30 -9.93 -1.18 -0.85
CA LEU A 30 -8.58 -1.72 -0.81
C LEU A 30 -7.91 -1.70 -2.19
N ASP A 31 -8.66 -1.98 -3.26
CA ASP A 31 -8.12 -1.93 -4.62
C ASP A 31 -7.64 -0.51 -4.97
N ASP A 32 -8.38 0.54 -4.61
CA ASP A 32 -7.99 1.94 -4.81
C ASP A 32 -6.71 2.29 -4.03
N LEU A 33 -6.60 1.82 -2.77
CA LEU A 33 -5.37 1.99 -1.96
C LEU A 33 -4.19 1.22 -2.55
N PHE A 34 -4.42 0.05 -3.13
CA PHE A 34 -3.36 -0.71 -3.80
C PHE A 34 -2.84 0.06 -5.03
N GLU A 35 -3.71 0.64 -5.84
CA GLU A 35 -3.27 1.48 -6.96
C GLU A 35 -2.46 2.69 -6.50
N GLY A 36 -2.96 3.41 -5.49
CA GLY A 36 -2.26 4.56 -4.90
C GLY A 36 -0.87 4.19 -4.37
N TYR A 37 -0.77 3.05 -3.67
CA TYR A 37 0.50 2.55 -3.15
C TYR A 37 1.46 2.18 -4.28
N ALA A 38 0.96 1.56 -5.36
CA ALA A 38 1.80 1.17 -6.49
C ALA A 38 2.47 2.39 -7.13
N LEU A 39 1.70 3.47 -7.33
CA LEU A 39 2.18 4.72 -7.90
C LEU A 39 3.17 5.44 -6.99
N ALA A 40 2.86 5.53 -5.68
CA ALA A 40 3.72 6.19 -4.72
C ALA A 40 5.06 5.44 -4.54
N ALA A 41 5.01 4.10 -4.47
CA ALA A 41 6.22 3.28 -4.39
C ALA A 41 7.06 3.38 -5.67
N GLU A 42 6.44 3.39 -6.85
CA GLU A 42 7.17 3.57 -8.12
C GLU A 42 7.78 4.97 -8.27
N ALA A 43 7.10 6.01 -7.80
CA ALA A 43 7.69 7.35 -7.73
C ALA A 43 8.89 7.38 -6.77
N LEU A 44 8.77 6.73 -5.61
CA LEU A 44 9.85 6.64 -4.64
C LEU A 44 11.07 5.86 -5.19
N ASP A 45 10.83 4.75 -5.90
CA ASP A 45 11.86 3.97 -6.58
C ASP A 45 12.62 4.85 -7.60
N ARG A 46 11.89 5.67 -8.38
CA ARG A 46 12.49 6.61 -9.34
C ARG A 46 13.32 7.69 -8.66
N LEU A 47 12.76 8.37 -7.65
CA LEU A 47 13.43 9.44 -6.91
C LEU A 47 14.74 8.99 -6.25
N GLN A 48 14.83 7.73 -5.83
CA GLN A 48 16.06 7.16 -5.27
C GLN A 48 17.17 6.96 -6.30
N THR A 49 16.82 6.85 -7.58
CA THR A 49 17.75 6.66 -8.70
C THR A 49 18.00 7.95 -9.48
N GLU A 50 17.25 9.02 -9.20
CA GLU A 50 17.38 10.32 -9.87
C GLU A 50 18.57 11.12 -9.32
N GLU A 51 19.26 11.80 -10.24
CA GLU A 51 20.37 12.70 -9.95
C GLU A 51 20.09 14.09 -10.54
N PRO A 52 20.12 15.16 -9.73
CA PRO A 52 20.43 15.17 -8.30
C PRO A 52 19.29 14.59 -7.44
N GLN A 53 19.66 13.92 -6.35
CA GLN A 53 18.67 13.40 -5.40
C GLN A 53 17.78 14.51 -4.83
N GLN A 54 16.48 14.21 -4.69
CA GLN A 54 15.48 15.12 -4.13
C GLN A 54 15.00 14.59 -2.76
N PRO A 55 15.74 14.88 -1.66
CA PRO A 55 15.45 14.28 -0.35
C PRO A 55 14.08 14.69 0.21
N ASP A 56 13.66 15.94 -0.02
CA ASP A 56 12.36 16.44 0.46
C ASP A 56 11.21 15.67 -0.20
N LEU A 57 11.24 15.58 -1.55
CA LEU A 57 10.22 14.86 -2.31
C LEU A 57 10.24 13.35 -1.98
N THR A 58 11.43 12.77 -1.80
CA THR A 58 11.58 11.37 -1.33
C THR A 58 10.89 11.16 0.02
N SER A 59 11.04 12.11 0.95
CA SER A 59 10.42 12.06 2.27
C SER A 59 8.89 12.17 2.19
N GLU A 60 8.38 13.05 1.33
CA GLU A 60 6.94 13.17 1.07
C GLU A 60 6.35 11.86 0.54
N TYR A 61 6.96 11.24 -0.47
CA TYR A 61 6.49 9.95 -1.00
C TYR A 61 6.60 8.82 0.02
N ARG A 62 7.60 8.83 0.91
CA ARG A 62 7.67 7.88 2.04
C ARG A 62 6.48 8.06 2.99
N ASN A 63 6.11 9.30 3.31
CA ASN A 63 4.97 9.59 4.18
C ASN A 63 3.65 9.16 3.53
N ILE A 64 3.50 9.37 2.22
CA ILE A 64 2.33 8.88 1.47
C ILE A 64 2.24 7.35 1.54
N CYS A 65 3.35 6.64 1.29
CA CYS A 65 3.40 5.19 1.40
C CYS A 65 3.02 4.69 2.81
N ALA A 66 3.53 5.35 3.85
CA ALA A 66 3.19 5.01 5.24
C ALA A 66 1.71 5.26 5.56
N SER A 67 1.16 6.39 5.14
CA SER A 67 -0.25 6.71 5.33
C SER A 67 -1.18 5.71 4.65
N ILE A 68 -0.81 5.23 3.45
CA ILE A 68 -1.59 4.20 2.76
C ILE A 68 -1.48 2.85 3.50
N GLN A 69 -0.31 2.50 4.03
CA GLN A 69 -0.15 1.28 4.83
C GLN A 69 -1.05 1.30 6.08
N ASP A 70 -1.08 2.41 6.80
CA ASP A 70 -1.94 2.58 8.00
C ASP A 70 -3.42 2.44 7.65
N GLU A 71 -3.86 3.07 6.56
CA GLU A 71 -5.25 2.99 6.12
C GLU A 71 -5.64 1.58 5.68
N VAL A 72 -4.74 0.87 4.99
CA VAL A 72 -4.93 -0.54 4.65
C VAL A 72 -5.07 -1.40 5.91
N LEU A 73 -4.23 -1.20 6.93
CA LEU A 73 -4.33 -1.92 8.19
C LEU A 73 -5.66 -1.63 8.90
N ARG A 74 -6.12 -0.38 8.89
CA ARG A 74 -7.41 0.03 9.45
C ARG A 74 -8.57 -0.68 8.77
N LEU A 75 -8.60 -0.70 7.43
CA LEU A 75 -9.66 -1.37 6.67
C LEU A 75 -9.64 -2.89 6.84
N LEU A 76 -8.45 -3.51 6.89
CA LEU A 76 -8.33 -4.94 7.17
C LEU A 76 -8.86 -5.30 8.56
N GLY A 77 -8.54 -4.50 9.59
CA GLY A 77 -9.09 -4.68 10.93
C GLY A 77 -10.63 -4.57 10.97
N GLN A 78 -11.22 -3.70 10.14
CA GLN A 78 -12.68 -3.60 10.01
C GLN A 78 -13.30 -4.82 9.32
N LEU A 79 -12.63 -5.36 8.30
CA LEU A 79 -13.08 -6.58 7.59
C LEU A 79 -13.00 -7.82 8.48
N ASP A 80 -11.96 -7.95 9.30
CA ASP A 80 -11.82 -9.04 10.28
C ASP A 80 -12.85 -8.92 11.41
N GLY A 81 -13.13 -7.70 11.89
CA GLY A 81 -14.15 -7.44 12.91
C GLY A 81 -15.57 -7.74 12.43
N ALA A 82 -15.89 -7.43 11.17
CA ALA A 82 -17.18 -7.74 10.56
C ALA A 82 -17.43 -9.25 10.39
N ALA A 83 -16.37 -10.05 10.21
CA ALA A 83 -16.48 -11.51 10.06
C ALA A 83 -16.70 -12.27 11.39
N ASN A 84 -16.37 -11.67 12.54
CA ASN A 84 -16.49 -12.30 13.87
C ASN A 84 -17.72 -11.83 14.68
N GLY A 85 -18.58 -10.99 14.10
CA GLY A 85 -19.73 -10.38 14.78
C GLY A 85 -21.11 -10.82 14.27
N ALA A 86 -21.21 -11.90 13.50
CA ALA A 86 -22.47 -12.39 12.92
C ALA A 86 -22.82 -13.81 13.40
#